data_AF-A0A3M5GRJ2-F1
#
_entry.id   AF-A0A3M5GRJ2-F1
#
_cell.length_a   1.000
_cell.length_b   1.000
_cell.length_c   1.000
_cell.angle_alpha   90.00
_cell.angle_beta   90.00
_cell.angle_gamma   90.00
#
_symmetry.space_group_name_H-M   'P 1'
#
loop_
_entity.id
_entity.type
_entity.pdbx_description
1 polymer ?
#
loop_
_entity_poly.entity_id
_entity_poly.type
_entity_poly.pdbx_seq_one_letter_code
_entity_poly.pdbx_strand_id
1 'polypeptide(L)' 'ALLKQVEELRMLLSIVRQGGGPKAQERHTSRGKLLPRERINRLLDSGSPFLEIGQLAAHEVYGEEVPAAGVIAGIG' A
#
# COMPACT_ATOMS: atom_id res chain seq x y z
N ALA A 1 23.67 12.18 3.72
CA ALA A 1 23.02 11.22 4.62
C ALA A 1 21.52 11.26 4.43
N LEU A 2 20.79 12.27 4.93
CA LEU A 2 19.32 12.33 4.93
C LEU A 2 18.60 11.92 3.63
N LEU A 3 19.06 12.39 2.46
CA LEU A 3 18.45 12.04 1.17
C LEU A 3 18.47 10.53 0.89
N LYS A 4 19.53 9.84 1.31
CA LYS A 4 19.64 8.38 1.20
C LYS A 4 18.55 7.66 2.01
N GLN A 5 18.27 8.13 3.23
CA GLN A 5 17.20 7.56 4.07
C GLN A 5 15.81 7.80 3.45
N VAL A 6 15.61 8.97 2.83
CA VAL A 6 14.35 9.28 2.13
C VAL A 6 14.17 8.37 0.91
N GLU A 7 15.23 8.09 0.17
CA GLU A 7 15.20 7.16 -0.96
C GLU A 7 14.91 5.73 -0.50
N GLU A 8 15.57 5.25 0.56
CA GLU A 8 15.32 3.94 1.18
C GLU A 8 13.86 3.80 1.62
N LEU A 9 13.31 4.82 2.30
CA LEU A 9 11.91 4.85 2.68
C LEU A 9 10.97 4.79 1.46
N ARG A 10 11.25 5.57 0.42
CA ARG A 10 10.42 5.58 -0.81
C ARG A 10 10.45 4.23 -1.52
N MET A 11 11.60 3.55 -1.55
CA MET A 11 11.73 2.21 -2.09
C MET A 11 10.93 1.20 -1.26
N LEU A 12 11.04 1.25 0.06
CA LEU A 12 10.26 0.36 0.93
C LEU A 12 8.75 0.57 0.73
N LEU A 13 8.29 1.82 0.68
CA LEU A 13 6.89 2.14 0.43
C LEU A 13 6.41 1.68 -0.95
N SER A 14 7.27 1.65 -1.97
CA SER A 14 6.90 1.13 -3.29
C SER A 14 6.68 -0.39 -3.27
N ILE A 15 7.46 -1.12 -2.47
CA ILE A 15 7.29 -2.56 -2.23
C ILE A 15 5.99 -2.80 -1.48
N VAL A 16 5.75 -2.11 -0.36
CA VAL A 16 4.53 -2.23 0.44
C VAL A 16 3.26 -1.95 -0.39
N ARG A 17 3.32 -0.98 -1.31
CA ARG A 17 2.19 -0.66 -2.21
C ARG A 17 1.78 -1.82 -3.12
N GLN A 18 2.66 -2.80 -3.34
CA GLN A 18 2.32 -4.00 -4.12
C GLN A 18 1.40 -4.97 -3.36
N GLY A 19 1.17 -4.79 -2.06
CA GLY A 19 0.38 -5.75 -1.27
C GLY A 19 0.97 -7.16 -1.39
N GLY A 20 0.13 -8.19 -1.55
CA GLY A 20 0.59 -9.57 -1.74
C GLY A 20 1.36 -9.87 -3.04
N GLY A 21 1.83 -8.86 -3.76
CA GLY A 21 2.63 -8.96 -4.98
C GLY A 21 1.81 -9.20 -6.27
N PRO A 22 2.48 -9.20 -7.44
CA PRO A 22 1.82 -9.22 -8.74
C PRO A 22 0.85 -10.39 -8.95
N LYS A 23 1.23 -11.59 -8.53
CA LYS A 23 0.37 -12.79 -8.65
C LYS A 23 -0.91 -12.67 -7.82
N ALA A 24 -0.84 -12.09 -6.61
CA ALA A 24 -2.01 -11.90 -5.77
C ALA A 24 -2.92 -10.80 -6.33
N GLN A 25 -2.34 -9.72 -6.87
CA GLN A 25 -3.09 -8.66 -7.55
C GLN A 25 -3.83 -9.22 -8.77
N GLU A 26 -3.15 -9.95 -9.65
CA GLU A 26 -3.76 -10.56 -10.86
C GLU A 26 -4.89 -11.52 -10.50
N ARG A 27 -4.69 -12.39 -9.49
CA ARG A 27 -5.74 -13.28 -8.99
C ARG A 27 -6.94 -12.52 -8.41
N HIS A 28 -6.73 -11.33 -7.84
CA HIS A 28 -7.81 -10.51 -7.30
C HIS A 28 -8.55 -9.76 -8.40
N THR A 29 -7.84 -9.19 -9.36
CA THR A 29 -8.43 -8.43 -10.48
C THR A 29 -9.10 -9.34 -11.51
N SER A 30 -8.61 -10.57 -11.72
CA SER A 30 -9.26 -11.56 -12.60
C SER A 30 -10.67 -11.96 -12.14
N ARG A 31 -11.03 -11.65 -10.89
CA ARG A 31 -12.38 -11.81 -10.33
C ARG A 31 -13.28 -10.59 -10.54
N GLY A 32 -12.86 -9.63 -11.36
CA GLY A 32 -13.58 -8.38 -11.61
C GLY A 32 -13.55 -7.40 -10.44
N LYS A 33 -12.62 -7.57 -9.49
CA LYS A 33 -12.53 -6.74 -8.27
C LYS A 33 -11.45 -5.69 -8.42
N LEU A 34 -11.74 -4.46 -7.98
CA LEU A 34 -10.73 -3.41 -7.80
C LEU A 34 -9.78 -3.74 -6.64
N LEU A 35 -8.51 -3.35 -6.77
CA LEU A 35 -7.53 -3.39 -5.68
C LEU A 35 -7.94 -2.41 -4.56
N PRO A 36 -7.54 -2.64 -3.30
CA PRO A 36 -7.92 -1.76 -2.19
C PRO A 36 -7.55 -0.29 -2.39
N ARG A 37 -6.35 0.01 -2.89
CA ARG A 37 -5.91 1.40 -3.19
C ARG A 37 -6.70 2.05 -4.33
N GLU A 38 -7.11 1.25 -5.32
CA GLU A 38 -7.97 1.75 -6.40
C GLU A 38 -9.38 2.09 -5.88
N ARG A 39 -9.91 1.32 -4.92
CA ARG A 39 -11.20 1.62 -4.30
C ARG A 39 -11.17 2.93 -3.55
N ILE A 40 -10.09 3.17 -2.78
CA ILE A 40 -9.89 4.45 -2.08
C ILE A 40 -9.85 5.59 -3.10
N ASN A 41 -9.00 5.49 -4.13
CA ASN A 41 -8.90 6.53 -5.16
C ASN A 41 -10.21 6.81 -5.90
N ARG A 42 -11.11 5.83 -6.05
CA ARG A 42 -12.44 6.04 -6.66
C ARG A 42 -13.48 6.58 -5.68
N LEU A 43 -13.28 6.38 -4.38
CA LEU A 43 -14.17 6.86 -3.34
C LEU A 43 -13.92 8.35 -3.03
N LEU A 44 -12.66 8.77 -3.10
CA LEU A 44 -12.25 10.14 -2.83
C LEU A 44 -12.77 11.11 -3.90
N ASP A 45 -13.05 12.34 -3.47
CA ASP A 45 -13.34 13.44 -4.38
C ASP A 45 -12.15 13.69 -5.31
N SER A 46 -12.44 14.08 -6.56
CA SER A 46 -11.41 14.29 -7.57
C SER A 46 -10.40 15.35 -7.12
N GLY A 47 -9.13 14.96 -7.01
CA GLY A 47 -8.05 15.83 -6.56
C GLY A 47 -7.91 15.94 -5.03
N SER A 48 -8.77 15.28 -4.24
CA SER A 48 -8.59 15.21 -2.79
C SER A 48 -7.30 14.44 -2.44
N PRO A 49 -6.46 14.95 -1.52
CA PRO A 49 -5.33 14.19 -1.01
C PRO A 49 -5.79 13.04 -0.12
N PHE A 50 -4.97 11.99 -0.02
CA PHE A 50 -5.16 10.91 0.95
C PHE A 50 -3.97 10.82 1.90
N LEU A 51 -4.22 11.05 3.19
CA LEU A 51 -3.23 10.87 4.25
C LEU A 51 -3.33 9.43 4.78
N GLU A 52 -2.47 8.55 4.26
CA GLU A 52 -2.42 7.15 4.69
C GLU A 52 -1.74 6.98 6.06
N ILE A 53 -2.33 6.17 6.92
CA ILE A 53 -1.85 5.90 8.28
C ILE A 53 -1.33 4.47 8.36
N GLY A 54 -0.13 4.30 8.91
CA GLY A 54 0.42 2.97 9.17
C GLY A 54 0.92 2.24 7.93
N GLN A 55 1.48 2.94 6.93
CA GLN A 55 2.01 2.29 5.71
C GLN A 55 3.01 1.16 6.01
N LEU A 56 3.86 1.33 7.02
CA LEU A 56 4.85 0.33 7.44
C LEU A 56 4.34 -0.61 8.55
N ALA A 57 3.02 -0.64 8.81
CA ALA A 57 2.46 -1.57 9.78
C ALA A 57 2.84 -3.01 9.43
N ALA A 58 3.25 -3.77 10.45
CA ALA A 58 3.76 -5.15 10.35
C ALA A 58 5.06 -5.36 9.55
N HIS A 59 5.78 -4.30 9.16
CA HIS A 59 7.10 -4.46 8.52
C HIS A 59 8.09 -5.15 9.46
N GLU A 60 8.65 -6.29 9.02
CA GLU A 60 9.59 -7.14 9.77
C GLU A 60 9.07 -7.66 11.12
N VAL A 61 7.74 -7.70 11.32
CA VAL A 61 7.13 -8.21 12.56
C VAL A 61 6.92 -9.73 12.55
N TYR A 62 6.58 -10.28 11.38
CA TYR A 62 6.28 -11.70 11.21
C TYR A 62 7.33 -12.38 10.31
N GLY A 63 7.37 -13.72 10.33
CA GLY A 63 8.25 -14.50 9.44
C GLY A 63 7.84 -14.46 7.96
N GLU A 64 6.72 -13.82 7.64
CA GLU A 64 6.24 -13.55 6.30
C GLU A 64 5.94 -12.06 6.11
N GLU A 65 5.93 -11.61 4.86
CA GLU A 65 5.57 -10.23 4.55
C GLU A 65 4.06 -10.01 4.66
N VAL A 66 3.66 -9.08 5.53
CA VAL A 66 2.26 -8.64 5.66
C VAL A 66 2.17 -7.14 5.39
N PRO A 67 2.14 -6.70 4.12
CA PRO A 67 2.20 -5.28 3.77
C PRO A 67 1.06 -4.47 4.40
N ALA A 68 1.42 -3.37 5.07
CA ALA A 68 0.50 -2.51 5.82
C ALA A 68 -0.40 -3.29 6.82
N ALA A 69 0.08 -4.40 7.38
CA ALA A 69 -0.69 -5.32 8.22
C ALA A 69 -1.99 -5.83 7.56
N GLY A 70 -2.07 -5.83 6.22
CA GLY A 70 -3.23 -6.29 5.46
C GLY A 70 -4.38 -5.28 5.36
N VAL A 71 -4.23 -4.05 5.90
CA VAL A 71 -5.27 -3.02 5.91
C VAL A 71 -4.70 -1.69 5.44
N ILE A 72 -5.49 -0.95 4.66
CA ILE A 72 -5.15 0.41 4.23
C ILE A 72 -6.15 1.36 4.86
N ALA A 73 -5.66 2.30 5.67
CA ALA A 73 -6.47 3.29 6.38
C ALA A 73 -5.89 4.68 6.19
N GLY A 74 -6.73 5.71 6.26
CA GLY A 74 -6.32 7.10 6.11
C GLY A 74 -7.48 8.07 6.10
N ILE A 75 -7.15 9.34 5.90
CA ILE A 75 -8.10 10.48 5.88
C ILE A 75 -8.01 11.14 4.50
N GLY A 76 -9.14 11.40 3.86
CA GLY A 76 -9.23 12.07 2.56
C GLY A 76 -10.66 12.27 2.10
#